data_AF-A0AAV9PX71-F1
#
_entry.id   AF-A0AAV9PX71-F1
#
_cell.length_a   1.000
_cell.length_b   1.000
_cell.length_c   1.000
_cell.angle_alpha   90.00
_cell.angle_beta   90.00
_cell.angle_gamma   90.00
#
_symmetry.space_group_name_H-M   'P 1'
#
loop_
_entity.id
_entity.type
_entity.pdbx_description
1 polymer ?
#
loop_
_entity_poly.entity_id
_entity_poly.type
_entity_poly.pdbx_seq_one_letter_code
_entity_poly.pdbx_strand_id
1 'polypeptide(L)'
;MTYHGDNTQFPNNPDLNIPLETRELVDAESCSVNDDLIHKTERDDAEGRQQQAVPRWLRYRPSSRDIKSQLLARLPRFLRPATIRTTKSLPPTAYLDAVRGYAAWLVFLTHTYKDQHWRWTNAPFLSVLMNAEGMVALFFVISGYVLSYRLLIHTHNRSSEQLLNSLASSTFRRGMRLYGSATVALFIVLVMMRLGWFDEDGLRLPSLVDQLVDWTWTLVEFLNPFGDIRGYYGDDRVHNKYLGPMWTIPVEFRGSMILFIYVAATCKLRPRTRMILTWI
;
A
#
# COMPACT_ATOMS: atom_id res chain seq x y z
N MET A 1 73.16 -7.21 11.48
CA MET A 1 73.09 -8.22 12.56
C MET A 1 72.24 -9.36 12.03
N THR A 2 72.91 -10.43 11.60
CA THR A 2 72.38 -11.68 11.03
C THR A 2 72.13 -12.68 12.16
N TYR A 3 70.97 -13.34 12.22
CA TYR A 3 70.72 -14.69 12.78
C TYR A 3 69.33 -15.13 12.26
N HIS A 4 69.21 -16.14 11.39
CA HIS A 4 69.14 -17.61 11.64
C HIS A 4 67.98 -18.05 12.54
N GLY A 5 67.18 -19.00 12.05
CA GLY A 5 66.69 -20.08 12.92
C GLY A 5 65.19 -20.41 12.87
N ASP A 6 64.90 -21.41 12.05
CA ASP A 6 64.04 -22.56 12.35
C ASP A 6 62.52 -22.58 12.11
N ASN A 7 62.21 -23.69 11.42
CA ASN A 7 60.91 -24.24 11.10
C ASN A 7 60.20 -24.77 12.35
N THR A 8 58.89 -24.53 12.43
CA THR A 8 57.97 -25.49 13.04
C THR A 8 56.84 -25.77 12.06
N GLN A 9 56.85 -26.98 11.51
CA GLN A 9 55.77 -27.55 10.71
C GLN A 9 54.58 -27.85 11.62
N PHE A 10 53.38 -27.41 11.19
CA PHE A 10 52.10 -27.97 11.60
C PHE A 10 51.37 -28.50 10.35
N PRO A 11 50.53 -29.54 10.49
CA PRO A 11 50.19 -30.45 9.40
C PRO A 11 49.25 -29.84 8.36
N ASN A 12 49.49 -30.16 7.08
CA ASN A 12 48.62 -29.86 5.94
C ASN A 12 47.24 -30.48 6.15
N ASN A 13 46.22 -29.63 6.31
CA ASN A 13 44.82 -29.99 6.12
C ASN A 13 44.40 -29.54 4.71
N PRO A 14 44.00 -30.44 3.79
CA PRO A 14 43.73 -30.07 2.41
C PRO A 14 42.37 -29.38 2.13
N ASP A 15 41.53 -29.08 3.13
CA ASP A 15 40.15 -28.63 2.90
C ASP A 15 39.82 -27.21 3.40
N LEU A 16 40.58 -26.19 3.01
CA LEU A 16 40.12 -24.80 3.16
C LEU A 16 40.72 -23.84 2.11
N ASN A 17 40.24 -23.95 0.88
CA ASN A 17 40.56 -22.99 -0.18
C ASN A 17 39.38 -22.01 -0.36
N ILE A 18 39.32 -20.97 0.47
CA ILE A 18 38.50 -19.78 0.21
C ILE A 18 39.49 -18.62 -0.01
N PRO A 19 39.74 -18.20 -1.26
CA PRO A 19 40.54 -17.02 -1.51
C PRO A 19 39.80 -15.77 -1.02
N LEU A 20 40.40 -15.09 -0.05
CA LEU A 20 40.12 -13.69 0.28
C LEU A 20 40.74 -12.82 -0.81
N GLU A 21 40.00 -12.58 -1.88
CA GLU A 21 40.38 -11.63 -2.92
C GLU A 21 39.31 -10.53 -3.02
N THR A 22 39.77 -9.31 -2.77
CA THR A 22 39.21 -8.01 -3.16
C THR A 22 37.71 -7.79 -2.96
N ARG A 23 37.38 -7.11 -1.84
CA ARG A 23 36.27 -6.15 -1.80
C ARG A 23 36.55 -5.05 -2.84
N GLU A 24 36.25 -5.33 -4.10
CA GLU A 24 36.11 -4.29 -5.11
C GLU A 24 34.85 -3.49 -4.77
N LEU A 25 35.08 -2.18 -4.70
CA LEU A 25 34.08 -1.14 -4.69
C LEU A 25 33.10 -1.42 -5.84
N VAL A 26 31.84 -1.69 -5.49
CA VAL A 26 30.76 -1.70 -6.47
C VAL A 26 30.62 -0.26 -6.96
N ASP A 27 31.29 0.01 -8.07
CA ASP A 27 31.14 1.24 -8.83
C ASP A 27 29.66 1.49 -9.10
N ALA A 28 29.23 2.68 -8.71
CA ALA A 28 27.92 3.23 -8.96
C ALA A 28 27.79 3.60 -10.44
N GLU A 29 27.71 2.61 -11.32
CA GLU A 29 27.38 2.84 -12.72
C GLU A 29 26.43 1.76 -13.25
N SER A 30 25.31 2.23 -13.82
CA SER A 30 24.28 1.48 -14.56
C SER A 30 23.29 0.62 -13.75
N CYS A 31 22.44 1.27 -12.94
CA CYS A 31 21.05 0.81 -12.84
C CYS A 31 20.28 1.40 -14.03
N SER A 32 20.64 0.97 -15.25
CA SER A 32 19.80 1.23 -16.43
C SER A 32 18.52 0.45 -16.22
N VAL A 33 17.43 1.19 -16.03
CA VAL A 33 16.09 0.65 -16.24
C VAL A 33 16.11 0.03 -17.63
N ASN A 34 15.95 -1.28 -17.73
CA ASN A 34 15.99 -2.02 -18.99
C ASN A 34 14.95 -1.45 -19.96
N ASP A 35 15.40 -0.55 -20.85
CA ASP A 35 14.61 0.03 -21.94
C ASP A 35 14.05 -1.08 -22.85
N ASP A 36 14.74 -2.22 -22.91
CA ASP A 36 14.30 -3.41 -23.64
C ASP A 36 12.98 -3.98 -23.10
N LEU A 37 12.68 -3.88 -21.80
CA LEU A 37 11.41 -4.35 -21.25
C LEU A 37 10.26 -3.38 -21.59
N ILE A 38 10.55 -2.09 -21.70
CA ILE A 38 9.57 -1.06 -22.04
C ILE A 38 9.27 -1.12 -23.55
N HIS A 39 10.31 -1.21 -24.39
CA HIS A 39 10.16 -1.34 -25.84
C HIS A 39 9.56 -2.67 -26.29
N LYS A 40 9.75 -3.75 -25.52
CA LYS A 40 9.06 -5.02 -25.78
C LYS A 40 7.58 -4.94 -25.43
N THR A 41 7.23 -4.25 -24.33
CA THR A 41 5.84 -3.97 -23.98
C THR A 41 5.15 -3.10 -25.05
N GLU A 42 5.81 -2.05 -25.56
CA GLU A 42 5.27 -1.20 -26.62
C GLU A 42 5.18 -1.88 -28.00
N ARG A 43 6.15 -2.75 -28.36
CA ARG A 43 6.07 -3.55 -29.59
C ARG A 43 4.99 -4.62 -29.53
N ASP A 44 4.85 -5.32 -28.40
CA ASP A 44 3.78 -6.29 -28.17
C ASP A 44 2.39 -5.59 -28.21
N ASP A 45 2.28 -4.35 -27.73
CA ASP A 45 1.06 -3.52 -27.77
C ASP A 45 0.77 -2.90 -29.16
N ALA A 46 1.77 -2.84 -30.04
CA ALA A 46 1.64 -2.37 -31.43
C ALA A 46 1.29 -3.53 -32.38
N GLU A 47 1.93 -4.69 -32.22
CA GLU A 47 1.63 -5.91 -32.98
C GLU A 47 0.26 -6.50 -32.60
N GLY A 48 -0.13 -6.41 -31.32
CA GLY A 48 -1.47 -6.81 -30.85
C GLY A 48 -2.61 -5.92 -31.38
N ARG A 49 -2.30 -4.77 -31.99
CA ARG A 49 -3.28 -3.82 -32.51
C ARG A 49 -3.69 -4.11 -33.96
N GLN A 50 -2.92 -4.91 -34.69
CA GLN A 50 -3.17 -5.23 -36.11
C GLN A 50 -3.92 -6.56 -36.32
N GLN A 51 -4.09 -7.39 -35.28
CA GLN A 51 -4.81 -8.67 -35.39
C GLN A 51 -6.27 -8.56 -34.88
N GLN A 52 -7.17 -8.34 -35.84
CA GLN A 52 -8.60 -8.69 -35.85
C GLN A 52 -9.59 -7.95 -34.91
N ALA A 53 -10.38 -7.09 -35.56
CA ALA A 53 -11.63 -6.52 -35.11
C ALA A 53 -12.70 -7.60 -34.86
N VAL A 54 -12.86 -7.99 -33.61
CA VAL A 54 -14.09 -8.61 -33.12
C VAL A 54 -14.35 -8.03 -31.73
N PRO A 55 -15.54 -7.47 -31.45
CA PRO A 55 -15.84 -6.91 -30.14
C PRO A 55 -15.66 -7.94 -29.03
N ARG A 56 -14.98 -7.55 -27.94
CA ARG A 56 -14.58 -8.43 -26.81
C ARG A 56 -15.76 -9.19 -26.18
N TRP A 57 -16.98 -8.65 -26.27
CA TRP A 57 -18.21 -9.25 -25.74
C TRP A 57 -18.81 -10.35 -26.64
N LEU A 58 -18.40 -10.45 -27.91
CA LEU A 58 -18.92 -11.43 -28.87
C LEU A 58 -18.10 -12.75 -28.91
N ARG A 59 -16.95 -12.78 -28.21
CA ARG A 59 -16.04 -13.94 -28.16
C ARG A 59 -16.32 -14.89 -26.96
N TYR A 60 -17.36 -14.62 -26.17
CA TYR A 60 -17.64 -15.41 -24.97
C TYR A 60 -18.63 -16.54 -25.25
N ARG A 61 -18.13 -17.76 -25.47
CA ARG A 61 -18.93 -19.00 -25.50
C ARG A 61 -18.54 -19.81 -24.26
N PRO A 62 -19.30 -19.76 -23.15
CA PRO A 62 -18.89 -20.41 -21.91
C PRO A 62 -18.86 -21.94 -22.10
N SER A 63 -17.68 -22.53 -22.05
CA SER A 63 -17.49 -23.98 -21.97
C SER A 63 -17.50 -24.42 -20.51
N SER A 64 -18.02 -25.61 -20.19
CA SER A 64 -18.04 -26.15 -18.83
C SER A 64 -16.63 -26.32 -18.22
N ARG A 65 -15.59 -26.38 -19.07
CA ARG A 65 -14.17 -26.36 -18.66
C ARG A 65 -13.70 -24.97 -18.23
N ASP A 66 -14.28 -23.90 -18.79
CA ASP A 66 -13.98 -22.52 -18.39
C ASP A 66 -14.58 -22.14 -17.05
N ILE A 67 -15.72 -22.73 -16.69
CA ILE A 67 -16.32 -22.50 -15.36
C ILE A 67 -15.45 -23.12 -14.26
N LYS A 68 -14.90 -24.32 -14.50
CA LYS A 68 -13.97 -24.98 -13.57
C LYS A 68 -12.65 -24.20 -13.48
N SER A 69 -12.09 -23.72 -14.58
CA SER A 69 -10.87 -22.92 -14.56
C SER A 69 -11.08 -21.55 -13.89
N GLN A 70 -12.26 -20.93 -14.05
CA GLN A 70 -12.62 -19.69 -13.35
C GLN A 70 -12.86 -19.91 -11.86
N LEU A 71 -13.48 -21.03 -11.45
CA LEU A 71 -13.62 -21.38 -10.02
C LEU A 71 -12.23 -21.67 -9.40
N LEU A 72 -11.39 -22.44 -10.09
CA LEU A 72 -10.01 -22.73 -9.66
C LEU A 72 -9.14 -21.47 -9.65
N ALA A 73 -9.39 -20.51 -10.55
CA ALA A 73 -8.72 -19.20 -10.54
C ALA A 73 -9.22 -18.30 -9.40
N ARG A 74 -10.42 -18.52 -8.86
CA ARG A 74 -10.92 -17.81 -7.67
C ARG A 74 -10.44 -18.42 -6.36
N LEU A 75 -9.84 -19.62 -6.38
CA LEU A 75 -9.22 -20.20 -5.19
C LEU A 75 -8.02 -19.36 -4.71
N PRO A 76 -7.80 -19.32 -3.38
CA PRO A 76 -6.62 -18.72 -2.80
C PRO A 76 -5.34 -19.31 -3.40
N ARG A 77 -4.31 -18.49 -3.56
CA ARG A 77 -3.07 -18.84 -4.28
C ARG A 77 -2.37 -20.09 -3.72
N PHE A 78 -2.59 -20.40 -2.44
CA PHE A 78 -2.06 -21.59 -1.75
C PHE A 78 -2.77 -22.91 -2.09
N LEU A 79 -4.00 -22.88 -2.63
CA LEU A 79 -4.75 -24.07 -3.07
C LEU A 79 -4.73 -24.25 -4.60
N ARG A 80 -4.02 -23.40 -5.33
CA ARG A 80 -3.94 -23.52 -6.79
C ARG A 80 -3.00 -24.66 -7.15
N PRO A 81 -3.44 -25.61 -8.01
CA PRO A 81 -2.57 -26.65 -8.54
C PRO A 81 -1.35 -26.00 -9.23
N ALA A 82 -0.16 -26.57 -9.05
CA ALA A 82 1.09 -26.05 -9.62
C ALA A 82 1.03 -25.86 -11.15
N THR A 83 0.09 -26.52 -11.82
CA THR A 83 -0.21 -26.45 -13.25
C THR A 83 -0.74 -25.09 -13.72
N ILE A 84 -1.28 -24.24 -12.83
CA ILE A 84 -1.78 -22.88 -13.16
C ILE A 84 -0.84 -21.84 -12.52
N ARG A 85 0.46 -21.91 -12.84
CA ARG A 85 1.40 -20.83 -12.52
C ARG A 85 1.23 -19.71 -13.53
N THR A 86 0.52 -18.65 -13.15
CA THR A 86 0.58 -17.38 -13.88
C THR A 86 1.99 -16.81 -13.76
N THR A 87 2.76 -16.80 -14.85
CA THR A 87 4.12 -16.25 -14.97
C THR A 87 4.17 -14.72 -14.91
N LYS A 88 3.20 -14.07 -14.24
CA LYS A 88 3.20 -12.62 -14.10
C LYS A 88 4.31 -12.23 -13.14
N SER A 89 5.32 -11.55 -13.66
CA SER A 89 6.34 -10.87 -12.87
C SER A 89 5.66 -9.95 -11.87
N LEU A 90 6.02 -10.06 -10.60
CA LEU A 90 5.47 -9.23 -9.54
C LEU A 90 6.00 -7.80 -9.72
N PRO A 91 5.15 -6.77 -9.53
CA PRO A 91 5.64 -5.40 -9.53
C PRO A 91 6.70 -5.22 -8.42
N PRO A 92 7.68 -4.33 -8.61
CA PRO A 92 8.77 -4.12 -7.64
C PRO A 92 8.27 -3.71 -6.26
N THR A 93 7.07 -3.15 -6.16
CA THR A 93 6.42 -2.75 -4.90
C THR A 93 5.51 -3.83 -4.30
N ALA A 94 5.51 -5.06 -4.82
CA ALA A 94 4.61 -6.12 -4.34
C ALA A 94 4.87 -6.51 -2.87
N TYR A 95 6.12 -6.44 -2.41
CA TYR A 95 6.45 -6.72 -1.01
C TYR A 95 5.80 -5.73 -0.04
N LEU A 96 5.59 -4.47 -0.47
CA LEU A 96 4.93 -3.45 0.34
C LEU A 96 3.45 -3.76 0.57
N ASP A 97 2.81 -4.47 -0.35
CA ASP A 97 1.43 -4.94 -0.15
C ASP A 97 1.37 -6.06 0.90
N ALA A 98 2.39 -6.93 0.96
CA ALA A 98 2.52 -7.92 2.01
C ALA A 98 2.73 -7.28 3.38
N VAL A 99 3.62 -6.28 3.48
CA VAL A 99 3.86 -5.53 4.73
C VAL A 99 2.58 -4.84 5.21
N ARG A 100 1.81 -4.23 4.30
CA ARG A 100 0.48 -3.67 4.62
C ARG A 100 -0.48 -4.74 5.14
N GLY A 101 -0.46 -5.95 4.58
CA GLY A 101 -1.26 -7.07 5.08
C GLY A 101 -0.91 -7.46 6.52
N TYR A 102 0.38 -7.57 6.84
CA TYR A 102 0.84 -7.84 8.22
C TYR A 102 0.44 -6.72 9.19
N ALA A 103 0.59 -5.46 8.78
CA ALA A 103 0.17 -4.32 9.59
C ALA A 103 -1.34 -4.35 9.86
N ALA A 104 -2.18 -4.68 8.86
CA ALA A 104 -3.63 -4.80 9.04
C ALA A 104 -3.99 -5.88 10.07
N TRP A 105 -3.31 -7.01 10.02
CA TRP A 105 -3.55 -8.11 10.96
C TRP A 105 -3.18 -7.72 12.39
N LEU A 106 -2.05 -7.03 12.59
CA LEU A 106 -1.66 -6.51 13.90
C LEU A 106 -2.66 -5.46 14.42
N VAL A 107 -3.13 -4.55 13.57
CA VAL A 107 -4.19 -3.59 13.92
C VAL A 107 -5.49 -4.32 14.30
N PHE A 108 -5.87 -5.38 13.57
CA PHE A 108 -7.03 -6.19 13.92
C PHE A 108 -6.88 -6.87 15.29
N LEU A 109 -5.73 -7.50 15.57
CA LEU A 109 -5.46 -8.12 16.86
C LEU A 109 -5.54 -7.11 18.01
N THR A 110 -4.91 -5.95 17.84
CA THR A 110 -4.91 -4.89 18.87
C THR A 110 -6.30 -4.33 19.15
N HIS A 111 -7.17 -4.21 18.14
CA HIS A 111 -8.57 -3.81 18.35
C HIS A 111 -9.40 -4.93 19.00
N THR A 112 -9.17 -6.19 18.63
CA THR A 112 -9.91 -7.34 19.15
C THR A 112 -9.56 -7.66 20.61
N TYR A 113 -8.29 -7.48 20.98
CA TYR A 113 -7.76 -7.82 22.30
C TYR A 113 -7.41 -6.59 23.14
N LYS A 114 -8.03 -5.43 22.86
CA LYS A 114 -7.72 -4.14 23.50
C LYS A 114 -7.82 -4.21 25.04
N ASP A 115 -8.76 -5.00 25.56
CA ASP A 115 -9.01 -5.15 27.00
C ASP A 115 -8.22 -6.30 27.65
N GLN A 116 -7.47 -7.08 26.85
CA GLN A 116 -6.65 -8.17 27.36
C GLN A 116 -5.21 -7.73 27.56
N HIS A 117 -4.86 -7.40 28.80
CA HIS A 117 -3.49 -7.12 29.21
C HIS A 117 -2.64 -8.40 29.27
N TRP A 118 -2.18 -8.89 28.12
CA TRP A 118 -1.23 -10.01 28.09
C TRP A 118 0.12 -9.55 28.66
N ARG A 119 0.74 -10.33 29.55
CA ARG A 119 2.04 -9.99 30.16
C ARG A 119 3.18 -9.84 29.12
N TRP A 120 3.06 -10.45 27.94
CA TRP A 120 4.07 -10.42 26.90
C TRP A 120 3.99 -9.18 26.00
N THR A 121 2.86 -8.48 25.96
CA THR A 121 2.68 -7.23 25.20
C THR A 121 3.59 -6.10 25.70
N ASN A 122 4.15 -6.21 26.92
CA ASN A 122 5.08 -5.26 27.50
C ASN A 122 6.56 -5.56 27.16
N ALA A 123 6.86 -6.63 26.41
CA ALA A 123 8.22 -6.87 25.94
C ALA A 123 8.63 -5.78 24.92
N PRO A 124 9.87 -5.28 24.91
CA PRO A 124 10.25 -4.08 24.14
C PRO A 124 10.00 -4.22 22.63
N PHE A 125 10.30 -5.38 22.04
CA PHE A 125 10.06 -5.61 20.61
C PHE A 125 8.59 -5.88 20.30
N LEU A 126 7.90 -6.63 21.15
CA LEU A 126 6.50 -6.98 20.93
C LEU A 126 5.56 -5.80 21.19
N SER A 127 5.92 -4.91 22.11
CA SER A 127 5.20 -3.68 22.42
C SER A 127 5.17 -2.73 21.22
N VAL A 128 6.30 -2.58 20.53
CA VAL A 128 6.37 -1.77 19.29
C VAL A 128 5.53 -2.39 18.17
N LEU A 129 5.57 -3.72 18.02
CA LEU A 129 4.81 -4.42 16.99
C LEU A 129 3.29 -4.42 17.27
N MET A 130 2.91 -4.48 18.54
CA MET A 130 1.52 -4.47 18.98
C MET A 130 1.00 -3.05 19.25
N ASN A 131 1.76 -2.02 18.91
CA ASN A 131 1.26 -0.65 18.95
C ASN A 131 0.43 -0.37 17.69
N ALA A 132 -0.90 -0.38 17.86
CA ALA A 132 -1.86 -0.15 16.77
C ALA A 132 -1.63 1.18 16.04
N GLU A 133 -1.29 2.23 16.79
CA GLU A 133 -1.11 3.58 16.25
C GLU A 133 0.15 3.65 15.37
N GLY A 134 1.24 2.99 15.80
CA GLY A 134 2.46 2.86 15.01
C GLY A 134 2.24 2.08 13.70
N MET A 135 1.37 1.07 13.70
CA MET A 135 1.04 0.32 12.49
C MET A 135 0.22 1.16 11.50
N VAL A 136 -0.67 2.02 11.98
CA VAL A 136 -1.39 3.00 11.13
C VAL A 136 -0.41 4.00 10.51
N ALA A 137 0.62 4.44 11.25
CA ALA A 137 1.70 5.26 10.71
C ALA A 137 2.38 4.59 9.51
N LEU A 138 2.69 3.29 9.66
CA LEU A 138 3.31 2.49 8.61
C LEU A 138 2.43 2.41 7.36
N PHE A 139 1.10 2.28 7.52
CA PHE A 139 0.17 2.36 6.38
C PHE A 139 0.31 3.67 5.62
N PHE A 140 0.37 4.81 6.31
CA PHE A 140 0.49 6.11 5.67
C PHE A 140 1.81 6.27 4.93
N VAL A 141 2.93 5.87 5.55
CA VAL A 141 4.25 5.94 4.93
C VAL A 141 4.32 5.07 3.67
N ILE A 142 3.88 3.80 3.75
CA ILE A 142 3.89 2.90 2.61
C ILE A 142 2.95 3.40 1.50
N SER A 143 1.76 3.86 1.86
CA SER A 143 0.76 4.37 0.93
C SER A 143 1.26 5.61 0.18
N GLY A 144 1.96 6.51 0.88
CA GLY A 144 2.64 7.66 0.27
C GLY A 144 3.81 7.26 -0.64
N TYR A 145 4.65 6.32 -0.20
CA TYR A 145 5.81 5.84 -0.96
C TYR A 145 5.41 5.17 -2.28
N VAL A 146 4.46 4.23 -2.25
CA VAL A 146 4.00 3.54 -3.47
C VAL A 146 3.40 4.54 -4.47
N LEU A 147 2.71 5.55 -3.96
CA LEU A 147 2.07 6.56 -4.78
C LEU A 147 3.07 7.51 -5.44
N SER A 148 4.04 8.01 -4.68
CA SER A 148 5.10 8.88 -5.21
C SER A 148 6.01 8.15 -6.17
N TYR A 149 6.35 6.88 -5.90
CA TYR A 149 7.23 6.08 -6.75
C TYR A 149 6.71 5.99 -8.20
N ARG A 150 5.43 5.64 -8.38
CA ARG A 150 4.83 5.55 -9.73
C ARG A 150 4.80 6.91 -10.43
N LEU A 151 4.50 7.96 -9.68
CA LEU A 151 4.39 9.32 -10.22
C LEU A 151 5.76 9.92 -10.58
N LEU A 152 6.81 9.56 -9.84
CA LEU A 152 8.19 9.95 -10.10
C LEU A 152 8.73 9.30 -11.38
N ILE A 153 8.40 8.03 -11.63
CA ILE A 153 8.74 7.36 -12.90
C ILE A 153 8.12 8.09 -14.10
N HIS A 154 6.83 8.44 -14.03
CA HIS A 154 6.18 9.23 -15.09
C HIS A 154 6.80 10.62 -15.27
N THR A 155 7.28 11.23 -14.17
CA THR A 155 7.99 12.51 -14.22
C THR A 155 9.36 12.38 -14.89
N HIS A 156 10.08 11.28 -14.61
CA HIS A 156 11.37 10.99 -15.23
C HIS A 156 11.25 10.81 -16.75
N ASN A 157 10.20 10.12 -17.21
CA ASN A 157 9.95 9.85 -18.63
C ASN A 157 9.44 11.09 -19.41
N ARG A 158 9.43 12.28 -18.80
CA ARG A 158 9.03 13.57 -19.40
C ARG A 158 7.61 13.60 -19.99
N SER A 159 6.75 12.66 -19.65
CA SER A 159 5.39 12.54 -20.15
C SER A 159 4.38 13.32 -19.29
N SER A 160 4.36 14.65 -19.39
CA SER A 160 3.51 15.50 -18.53
C SER A 160 2.00 15.23 -18.70
N GLU A 161 1.53 14.90 -19.90
CA GLU A 161 0.11 14.59 -20.14
C GLU A 161 -0.29 13.27 -19.49
N GLN A 162 0.52 12.23 -19.65
CA GLN A 162 0.29 10.93 -19.01
C GLN A 162 0.38 11.03 -17.49
N LEU A 163 1.24 11.91 -16.96
CA LEU A 163 1.35 12.21 -15.54
C LEU A 163 0.04 12.77 -14.99
N LEU A 164 -0.51 13.82 -15.61
CA LEU A 164 -1.75 14.46 -15.17
C LEU A 164 -2.96 13.53 -15.29
N ASN A 165 -3.06 12.78 -16.39
CA ASN A 165 -4.10 11.77 -16.56
C ASN A 165 -4.00 10.68 -15.48
N SER A 166 -2.78 10.20 -15.19
CA SER A 166 -2.55 9.22 -14.13
C SER A 166 -2.86 9.78 -12.75
N LEU A 167 -2.51 11.04 -12.50
CA LEU A 167 -2.77 11.75 -11.26
C LEU A 167 -4.27 11.88 -11.01
N ALA A 168 -5.00 12.48 -11.95
CA ALA A 168 -6.45 12.67 -11.85
C ALA A 168 -7.18 11.33 -11.67
N SER A 169 -6.78 10.33 -12.45
CA SER A 169 -7.37 8.98 -12.39
C SER A 169 -7.06 8.27 -11.07
N SER A 170 -5.85 8.48 -10.51
CA SER A 170 -5.46 7.96 -9.20
C SER A 170 -6.24 8.64 -8.07
N THR A 171 -6.32 9.97 -8.09
CA THR A 171 -7.07 10.77 -7.11
C THR A 171 -8.54 10.37 -7.04
N PHE A 172 -9.21 10.29 -8.20
CA PHE A 172 -10.63 9.94 -8.25
C PHE A 172 -10.91 8.53 -7.72
N ARG A 173 -10.17 7.53 -8.21
CA ARG A 173 -10.33 6.14 -7.72
C ARG A 173 -10.02 6.01 -6.24
N ARG A 174 -8.99 6.73 -5.76
CA ARG A 174 -8.58 6.70 -4.35
C ARG A 174 -9.66 7.29 -3.46
N GLY A 175 -10.19 8.47 -3.81
CA GLY A 175 -11.28 9.12 -3.09
C GLY A 175 -12.52 8.23 -3.02
N MET A 176 -12.96 7.69 -4.15
CA MET A 176 -14.11 6.76 -4.19
C MET A 176 -13.88 5.51 -3.35
N ARG A 177 -12.69 4.91 -3.38
CA ARG A 177 -12.40 3.70 -2.61
C ARG A 177 -12.40 3.99 -1.11
N LEU A 178 -11.68 5.03 -0.67
CA LEU A 178 -11.56 5.37 0.75
C LEU A 178 -12.90 5.82 1.31
N TYR A 179 -13.49 6.89 0.76
CA TYR A 179 -14.74 7.45 1.27
C TYR A 179 -15.96 6.61 0.95
N GLY A 180 -16.00 5.93 -0.19
CA GLY A 180 -17.10 5.03 -0.53
C GLY A 180 -17.14 3.82 0.40
N SER A 181 -16.00 3.18 0.67
CA SER A 181 -15.97 2.06 1.63
C SER A 181 -16.29 2.49 3.05
N ALA A 182 -15.81 3.67 3.49
CA ALA A 182 -16.13 4.23 4.79
C ALA A 182 -17.63 4.58 4.93
N THR A 183 -18.26 5.16 3.90
CA THR A 183 -19.70 5.48 3.90
C THR A 183 -20.55 4.21 4.05
N VAL A 184 -20.17 3.13 3.35
CA VAL A 184 -20.86 1.84 3.47
C VAL A 184 -20.69 1.26 4.88
N ALA A 185 -19.49 1.33 5.46
CA ALA A 185 -19.26 0.87 6.83
C ALA A 185 -20.10 1.65 7.86
N LEU A 186 -20.15 2.98 7.73
CA LEU A 186 -21.00 3.87 8.52
C LEU A 186 -22.48 3.51 8.41
N PHE A 187 -22.93 3.20 7.20
CA PHE A 187 -24.32 2.81 6.97
C PHE A 187 -24.65 1.45 7.61
N ILE A 188 -23.74 0.48 7.52
CA ILE A 188 -23.89 -0.82 8.17
C ILE A 188 -24.00 -0.65 9.70
N VAL A 189 -23.17 0.21 10.29
CA VAL A 189 -23.25 0.49 11.73
C VAL A 189 -24.57 1.15 12.11
N LEU A 190 -25.08 2.10 11.32
CA LEU A 190 -26.41 2.67 11.55
C LEU A 190 -27.52 1.59 11.56
N VAL A 191 -27.45 0.61 10.64
CA VAL A 191 -28.40 -0.51 10.60
C VAL A 191 -28.24 -1.41 11.83
N MET A 192 -27.02 -1.81 12.17
CA MET A 192 -26.74 -2.67 13.34
C MET A 192 -27.16 -2.00 14.66
N MET A 193 -26.93 -0.71 14.77
CA MET A 193 -27.33 0.11 15.90
C MET A 193 -28.86 0.18 16.03
N ARG A 194 -29.59 0.30 14.91
CA ARG A 194 -31.07 0.29 14.95
C ARG A 194 -31.65 -1.08 15.29
N LEU A 195 -30.94 -2.15 14.96
CA LEU A 195 -31.26 -3.52 15.37
C LEU A 195 -30.93 -3.80 16.85
N GLY A 196 -30.29 -2.86 17.55
CA GLY A 196 -29.93 -2.99 18.97
C GLY A 196 -28.73 -3.90 19.21
N TRP A 197 -27.91 -4.15 18.20
CA TRP A 197 -26.69 -4.98 18.32
C TRP A 197 -25.47 -4.19 18.81
N PHE A 198 -25.53 -2.86 18.68
CA PHE A 198 -24.48 -1.93 19.09
C PHE A 198 -25.16 -0.76 19.80
N ASP A 199 -24.89 -0.60 21.09
CA ASP A 199 -25.37 0.54 21.90
C ASP A 199 -24.32 0.87 22.97
N GLU A 200 -23.12 1.26 22.52
CA GLU A 200 -22.00 1.49 23.42
C GLU A 200 -22.10 2.82 24.20
N ASP A 201 -22.71 3.88 23.65
CA ASP A 201 -22.79 5.17 24.35
C ASP A 201 -24.17 5.89 24.30
N GLY A 202 -25.28 5.17 24.09
CA GLY A 202 -26.62 5.78 24.10
C GLY A 202 -26.86 6.76 22.95
N LEU A 203 -26.11 6.61 21.85
CA LEU A 203 -26.24 7.42 20.63
C LEU A 203 -27.57 7.18 19.89
N ARG A 204 -28.39 6.24 20.36
CA ARG A 204 -29.62 5.83 19.69
C ARG A 204 -30.72 6.85 19.94
N LEU A 205 -31.09 7.57 18.90
CA LEU A 205 -32.21 8.51 18.93
C LEU A 205 -33.55 7.77 18.84
N PRO A 206 -34.63 8.35 19.42
CA PRO A 206 -35.95 7.72 19.46
C PRO A 206 -36.52 7.49 18.05
N SER A 207 -36.38 8.48 17.17
CA SER A 207 -36.86 8.42 15.78
C SER A 207 -35.82 7.88 14.81
N LEU A 208 -36.28 7.13 13.81
CA LEU A 208 -35.46 6.73 12.67
C LEU A 208 -34.99 7.93 11.85
N VAL A 209 -35.87 8.92 11.69
CA VAL A 209 -35.57 10.12 10.90
C VAL A 209 -34.47 10.92 11.58
N ASP A 210 -34.57 11.10 12.90
CA ASP A 210 -33.57 11.86 13.66
C ASP A 210 -32.20 11.16 13.62
N GLN A 211 -32.17 9.83 13.72
CA GLN A 211 -30.94 9.06 13.56
C GLN A 211 -30.34 9.21 12.15
N LEU A 212 -31.17 9.16 11.11
CA LEU A 212 -30.71 9.30 9.73
C LEU A 212 -30.17 10.71 9.49
N VAL A 213 -30.85 11.74 9.99
CA VAL A 213 -30.39 13.14 9.89
C VAL A 213 -29.05 13.32 10.60
N ASP A 214 -28.91 12.85 11.85
CA ASP A 214 -27.65 12.90 12.59
C ASP A 214 -26.52 12.16 11.86
N TRP A 215 -26.81 10.97 11.32
CA TRP A 215 -25.87 10.22 10.50
C TRP A 215 -25.49 10.94 9.21
N THR A 216 -26.45 11.57 8.51
CA THR A 216 -26.14 12.34 7.29
C THR A 216 -25.26 13.55 7.59
N TRP A 217 -25.51 14.28 8.67
CA TRP A 217 -24.66 15.40 9.08
C TRP A 217 -23.25 14.93 9.45
N THR A 218 -23.16 13.84 10.23
CA THR A 218 -21.88 13.22 10.58
C THR A 218 -21.13 12.75 9.33
N LEU A 219 -21.84 12.17 8.35
CA LEU A 219 -21.26 11.75 7.08
C LEU A 219 -20.76 12.95 6.27
N VAL A 220 -21.54 14.03 6.18
CA VAL A 220 -21.15 15.24 5.45
C VAL A 220 -19.91 15.88 6.07
N GLU A 221 -19.86 15.98 7.40
CA GLU A 221 -18.68 16.48 8.12
C GLU A 221 -17.46 15.57 7.88
N PHE A 222 -17.64 14.26 7.93
CA PHE A 222 -16.59 13.29 7.67
C PHE A 222 -16.07 13.31 6.22
N LEU A 223 -16.96 13.53 5.25
CA LEU A 223 -16.61 13.62 3.83
C LEU A 223 -15.98 14.97 3.46
N ASN A 224 -16.07 15.99 4.32
CA ASN A 224 -15.53 17.32 4.05
C ASN A 224 -13.99 17.30 4.07
N PRO A 225 -13.31 17.42 2.92
CA PRO A 225 -11.85 17.36 2.86
C PRO A 225 -11.17 18.64 3.41
N PHE A 226 -11.94 19.71 3.61
CA PHE A 226 -11.48 21.00 4.13
C PHE A 226 -11.87 21.21 5.60
N GLY A 227 -12.46 20.20 6.25
CA GLY A 227 -12.73 20.24 7.68
C GLY A 227 -11.46 20.39 8.52
N ASP A 228 -11.62 20.88 9.74
CA ASP A 228 -10.51 21.05 10.67
C ASP A 228 -10.05 19.67 11.19
N ILE A 229 -9.11 19.05 10.48
CA ILE A 229 -8.49 17.80 10.92
C ILE A 229 -7.39 18.15 11.92
N ARG A 230 -7.76 18.31 13.19
CA ARG A 230 -6.80 18.50 14.29
C ARG A 230 -6.20 17.16 14.70
N GLY A 231 -4.86 17.08 14.68
CA GLY A 231 -4.08 16.06 15.37
C GLY A 231 -3.94 14.68 14.71
N TYR A 232 -2.68 14.31 14.45
CA TYR A 232 -2.21 12.91 14.34
C TYR A 232 -1.88 12.33 15.75
N TYR A 233 -1.74 13.20 16.76
CA TYR A 233 -1.36 12.91 18.14
C TYR A 233 -2.08 13.92 19.06
N GLY A 234 -3.07 13.47 19.85
CA GLY A 234 -3.85 14.32 20.77
C GLY A 234 -5.30 13.83 20.96
N ASP A 235 -6.02 14.41 21.92
CA ASP A 235 -7.47 14.16 22.16
C ASP A 235 -8.37 14.86 21.12
N ASP A 236 -7.81 15.81 20.36
CA ASP A 236 -8.53 16.59 19.35
C ASP A 236 -8.76 15.84 18.01
N ARG A 237 -8.56 14.51 17.96
CA ARG A 237 -8.75 13.75 16.71
C ARG A 237 -10.20 13.88 16.24
N VAL A 238 -10.38 13.88 14.91
CA VAL A 238 -11.70 13.77 14.28
C VAL A 238 -12.24 12.36 14.54
N HIS A 239 -12.86 12.17 15.70
CA HIS A 239 -13.54 10.93 16.02
C HIS A 239 -14.90 10.92 15.33
N ASN A 240 -15.15 9.89 14.53
CA ASN A 240 -16.50 9.69 14.05
C ASN A 240 -17.32 9.06 15.17
N LYS A 241 -18.43 9.72 15.51
CA LYS A 241 -19.41 9.32 16.52
C LYS A 241 -19.83 7.83 16.39
N TYR A 242 -19.88 7.28 15.18
CA TYR A 242 -20.33 5.91 14.92
C TYR A 242 -19.22 4.86 14.87
N LEU A 243 -18.03 5.19 14.38
CA LEU A 243 -16.85 4.31 14.56
C LEU A 243 -15.58 5.11 14.85
N GLY A 244 -14.98 4.85 16.00
CA GLY A 244 -13.70 5.45 16.41
C GLY A 244 -12.59 5.35 15.35
N PRO A 245 -12.28 4.17 14.76
CA PRO A 245 -11.14 4.01 13.86
C PRO A 245 -11.17 4.81 12.54
N MET A 246 -12.30 5.44 12.19
CA MET A 246 -12.46 6.12 10.90
C MET A 246 -11.70 7.44 10.78
N TRP A 247 -11.18 7.98 11.89
CA TRP A 247 -10.33 9.18 11.90
C TRP A 247 -9.15 9.10 10.90
N THR A 248 -8.69 7.88 10.58
CA THR A 248 -7.56 7.62 9.68
C THR A 248 -7.85 7.96 8.21
N ILE A 249 -9.10 7.88 7.78
CA ILE A 249 -9.48 7.99 6.36
C ILE A 249 -9.32 9.42 5.82
N PRO A 250 -9.83 10.48 6.48
CA PRO A 250 -9.61 11.86 6.04
C PRO A 250 -8.12 12.25 6.07
N VAL A 251 -7.38 11.76 7.07
CA VAL A 251 -5.93 11.98 7.19
C VAL A 251 -5.19 11.37 5.99
N GLU A 252 -5.49 10.11 5.65
CA GLU A 252 -4.87 9.41 4.51
C GLU A 252 -5.16 10.12 3.19
N PHE A 253 -6.41 10.56 2.99
CA PHE A 253 -6.81 11.31 1.81
C PHE A 253 -6.06 12.65 1.74
N ARG A 254 -6.08 13.46 2.79
CA ARG A 254 -5.39 14.76 2.80
C ARG A 254 -3.88 14.62 2.54
N GLY A 255 -3.22 13.66 3.18
CA GLY A 255 -1.79 13.39 2.94
C GLY A 255 -1.49 13.04 1.48
N SER A 256 -2.38 12.27 0.85
CA SER A 256 -2.24 11.90 -0.57
C SER A 256 -2.44 13.09 -1.51
N MET A 257 -3.36 13.99 -1.19
CA MET A 257 -3.62 15.21 -1.96
C MET A 257 -2.42 16.17 -1.90
N ILE A 258 -1.82 16.34 -0.72
CA ILE A 258 -0.59 17.13 -0.56
C ILE A 258 0.52 16.55 -1.43
N LEU A 259 0.71 15.23 -1.40
CA LEU A 259 1.71 14.54 -2.22
C LEU A 259 1.45 14.70 -3.72
N PHE A 260 0.20 14.61 -4.16
CA PHE A 260 -0.19 14.83 -5.55
C PHE A 260 0.09 16.25 -6.03
N ILE A 261 -0.27 17.24 -5.21
CA ILE A 261 0.00 18.65 -5.51
C ILE A 261 1.51 18.90 -5.56
N TYR A 262 2.26 18.34 -4.61
CA TYR A 262 3.72 18.47 -4.58
C TYR A 262 4.38 17.91 -5.84
N VAL A 263 3.99 16.71 -6.28
CA VAL A 263 4.58 16.13 -7.49
C VAL A 263 4.11 16.85 -8.75
N ALA A 264 2.85 17.32 -8.81
CA ALA A 264 2.38 18.16 -9.91
C ALA A 264 3.16 19.48 -9.99
N ALA A 265 3.44 20.13 -8.85
CA ALA A 265 4.21 21.38 -8.80
C ALA A 265 5.68 21.16 -9.21
N THR A 266 6.28 20.03 -8.82
CA THR A 266 7.69 19.73 -9.07
C THR A 266 7.96 19.02 -10.41
N CYS A 267 6.91 18.69 -11.19
CA CYS A 267 7.06 17.88 -12.41
C CYS A 267 7.92 18.55 -13.51
N LYS A 268 7.93 19.89 -13.58
CA LYS A 268 8.72 20.66 -14.55
C LYS A 268 10.09 21.11 -14.03
N LEU A 269 10.38 20.91 -12.74
CA LEU A 269 11.65 21.32 -12.14
C LEU A 269 12.80 20.39 -12.57
N ARG A 270 14.02 20.94 -12.56
CA ARG A 270 15.24 20.14 -12.76
C ARG A 270 15.39 19.13 -11.60
N PRO A 271 15.90 17.90 -11.86
CA PRO A 271 16.07 16.88 -10.81
C PRO A 271 16.88 17.35 -9.60
N ARG A 272 17.93 18.15 -9.82
CA ARG A 272 18.75 18.74 -8.74
C ARG A 272 17.93 19.65 -7.82
N THR A 273 17.11 20.53 -8.41
CA THR A 273 16.22 21.43 -7.65
C THR A 273 15.16 20.65 -6.87
N ARG A 274 14.62 19.58 -7.47
CA ARG A 274 13.65 18.71 -6.78
C ARG A 274 14.28 17.99 -5.59
N MET A 275 15.52 17.51 -5.71
CA MET A 275 16.26 16.93 -4.59
C MET A 275 16.42 17.95 -3.46
N ILE A 276 16.90 19.16 -3.76
CA ILE A 276 17.06 20.22 -2.74
C ILE A 276 15.72 20.52 -2.05
N LEU A 277 14.62 20.60 -2.81
CA LEU A 277 13.29 20.85 -2.26
C LEU A 277 12.76 19.70 -1.37
N THR A 278 13.16 18.46 -1.62
CA THR A 278 12.80 17.32 -0.74
C THR A 278 13.66 17.22 0.52
N TRP A 279 14.84 17.86 0.52
CA TRP A 279 15.79 17.85 1.63
C TRP A 279 15.53 18.95 2.67
N ILE A 280 14.80 20.00 2.27
CA ILE A 280 14.33 21.11 3.13
C ILE A 280 12.98 20.75 3.71
#